data_AF-A0A537YYL8-F1
#
_entry.id   AF-A0A537YYL8-F1
#
_cell.length_a   1.000
_cell.length_b   1.000
_cell.length_c   1.000
_cell.angle_alpha   90.00
_cell.angle_beta   90.00
_cell.angle_gamma   90.00
#
_symmetry.space_group_name_H-M   'P 1'
#
loop_
_entity.id
_entity.type
_entity.pdbx_description
1 polymer ?
#
loop_
_entity_poly.entity_id
_entity_poly.type
_entity_poly.pdbx_seq_one_letter_code
_entity_poly.pdbx_strand_id
1 'polypeptide(L)'
;MALGPLSYLVFWQVRFGQFWAPLDAQRNWQREPTFPLTAVWHALTLTWRYQTWWLIDVIVVGIAIAGVLVAAFRVPLTYTVYAGMSVLIPLTFTYDQRPLTSMPRFMAVVFPAWWGFAIAAERRRPPEAAFLVAFAGGFALLAYLFINWQPFF
;
A
#
# COMPACT_ATOMS: atom_id res chain seq x y z
N MET A 1 -5.53 -14.28 -16.15
CA MET A 1 -6.99 -14.45 -15.92
C MET A 1 -7.63 -13.07 -15.73
N ALA A 2 -8.16 -12.46 -16.80
CA ALA A 2 -8.82 -11.15 -16.74
C ALA A 2 -10.36 -11.23 -16.91
N LEU A 3 -10.89 -12.44 -17.11
CA LEU A 3 -12.30 -12.66 -17.44
C LEU A 3 -13.26 -12.32 -16.30
N GLY A 4 -12.87 -12.54 -15.04
CA GLY A 4 -13.70 -12.23 -13.87
C GLY A 4 -13.95 -10.72 -13.68
N PRO A 5 -12.91 -9.88 -13.63
CA PRO A 5 -13.09 -8.42 -13.57
C PRO A 5 -13.88 -7.89 -14.78
N LEU A 6 -13.61 -8.40 -15.99
CA LEU A 6 -14.33 -8.01 -17.19
C LEU A 6 -15.81 -8.39 -17.13
N SER A 7 -16.16 -9.60 -16.68
CA SER A 7 -17.55 -10.02 -16.55
C SER A 7 -18.30 -9.20 -15.52
N TYR A 8 -17.63 -8.79 -14.43
CA TYR A 8 -18.20 -7.89 -13.43
C TYR A 8 -18.49 -6.49 -14.00
N LEU A 9 -17.58 -5.91 -14.79
CA LEU A 9 -17.83 -4.61 -15.45
C LEU A 9 -18.94 -4.71 -16.51
N VAL A 10 -18.98 -5.82 -17.26
CA VAL A 10 -20.05 -6.10 -18.22
C VAL A 10 -21.40 -6.23 -17.50
N PHE A 11 -21.47 -6.87 -16.34
CA PHE A 11 -22.69 -6.93 -15.53
C PHE A 11 -23.22 -5.52 -15.20
N TRP A 12 -22.35 -4.61 -14.77
CA TRP A 12 -22.73 -3.22 -14.48
C TRP A 12 -23.24 -2.48 -15.72
N GLN A 13 -22.61 -2.70 -16.87
CA GLN A 13 -23.06 -2.14 -18.14
C GLN A 13 -24.43 -2.67 -18.56
N VAL A 14 -24.64 -3.99 -18.50
CA VAL A 14 -25.90 -4.62 -18.90
C VAL A 14 -27.04 -4.24 -17.96
N ARG A 15 -26.77 -4.16 -16.65
CA ARG A 15 -27.83 -3.94 -15.64
C ARG A 15 -28.16 -2.47 -15.39
N PHE A 16 -27.16 -1.60 -15.44
CA PHE A 16 -27.29 -0.19 -15.02
C PHE A 16 -26.85 0.82 -16.09
N GLY A 17 -26.36 0.36 -17.25
CA GLY A 17 -25.84 1.24 -18.31
C GLY A 17 -24.56 1.99 -17.93
N GLN A 18 -23.90 1.60 -16.84
CA GLN A 18 -22.73 2.30 -16.29
C GLN A 18 -21.55 1.34 -16.11
N PHE A 19 -20.75 1.17 -17.15
CA PHE A 19 -19.55 0.31 -17.13
C PHE A 19 -18.57 0.68 -16.00
N TRP A 20 -18.40 1.97 -15.71
CA TRP A 20 -17.41 2.48 -14.75
C TRP A 20 -17.92 2.64 -13.32
N ALA A 21 -19.17 2.24 -13.04
CA ALA A 21 -19.81 2.45 -11.73
C ALA A 21 -18.94 2.02 -10.52
N PRO A 22 -18.23 0.87 -10.54
CA PRO A 22 -17.38 0.48 -9.42
C PRO A 22 -16.18 1.41 -9.18
N LEU A 23 -15.65 2.03 -10.22
CA LEU A 23 -14.56 3.00 -10.12
C LEU A 23 -15.09 4.37 -9.69
N ASP A 24 -16.24 4.79 -10.23
CA ASP A 24 -16.88 6.04 -9.83
C ASP A 24 -17.35 6.02 -8.37
N ALA A 25 -17.67 4.84 -7.83
CA ALA A 25 -17.98 4.67 -6.42
C ALA A 25 -16.83 5.09 -5.47
N GLN A 26 -15.57 5.18 -5.95
CA GLN A 26 -14.47 5.72 -5.16
C GLN A 26 -14.68 7.19 -4.78
N ARG A 27 -15.40 7.96 -5.61
CA ARG A 27 -15.70 9.39 -5.33
C ARG A 27 -16.56 9.58 -4.09
N ASN A 28 -17.41 8.60 -3.76
CA ASN A 28 -18.20 8.61 -2.52
C ASN A 28 -17.32 8.58 -1.25
N TRP A 29 -16.07 8.15 -1.39
CA TRP A 29 -15.06 8.12 -0.33
C TRP A 29 -14.08 9.29 -0.42
N GLN A 30 -14.46 10.37 -1.13
CA GLN A 30 -13.62 11.54 -1.39
C GLN A 30 -12.29 11.19 -2.06
N ARG A 31 -12.26 10.09 -2.83
CA ARG A 31 -11.07 9.67 -3.57
C ARG A 31 -11.17 10.13 -5.00
N GLU A 32 -10.16 10.89 -5.41
CA GLU A 32 -10.09 11.38 -6.78
C GLU A 32 -9.09 10.57 -7.60
N PRO A 33 -9.36 10.39 -8.90
CA PRO A 33 -8.38 9.85 -9.83
C PRO A 33 -7.11 10.70 -9.81
N THR A 34 -5.98 10.10 -9.47
CA THR A 34 -4.69 10.79 -9.39
C THR A 34 -3.62 9.98 -10.09
N PHE A 35 -2.65 10.64 -10.71
CA PHE A 35 -1.53 9.92 -11.28
C PHE A 35 -0.61 9.40 -10.16
N PRO A 36 -0.13 8.15 -10.18
CA PRO A 36 0.61 7.58 -9.04
C PRO A 36 1.83 8.40 -8.61
N LEU A 37 2.58 8.97 -9.56
CA LEU A 37 3.73 9.82 -9.23
C LEU A 37 3.32 11.15 -8.60
N THR A 38 2.19 11.73 -9.01
CA THR A 38 1.68 12.96 -8.37
C THR A 38 1.19 12.66 -6.95
N ALA A 39 0.55 11.51 -6.73
CA ALA A 39 0.16 11.06 -5.40
C ALA A 39 1.36 10.88 -4.47
N VAL A 40 2.44 10.24 -4.94
CA VAL A 40 3.68 10.08 -4.17
C VAL A 40 4.32 11.44 -3.86
N TRP A 41 4.44 12.31 -4.86
CA TRP A 41 5.00 13.64 -4.66
C TRP A 41 4.19 14.46 -3.65
N HIS A 42 2.86 14.42 -3.75
CA HIS A 42 1.95 15.10 -2.83
C HIS A 42 2.10 14.53 -1.40
N ALA A 43 2.19 13.21 -1.25
CA ALA A 43 2.41 12.59 0.05
C ALA A 43 3.74 13.02 0.68
N LEU A 44 4.82 13.09 -0.10
CA LEU A 44 6.13 13.55 0.38
C LEU A 44 6.12 15.03 0.79
N THR A 45 5.43 15.89 0.04
CA THR A 45 5.30 17.31 0.39
C THR A 45 4.49 17.52 1.67
N LEU A 46 3.37 16.80 1.82
CA LEU A 46 2.58 16.81 3.06
C LEU A 46 3.38 16.29 4.25
N THR A 47 4.17 15.23 4.04
CA THR A 47 5.06 14.67 5.06
C THR A 47 6.10 15.68 5.51
N TRP A 48 6.77 16.34 4.56
CA TRP A 48 7.76 17.37 4.86
C TRP A 48 7.15 18.52 5.67
N ARG A 49 5.93 18.94 5.33
CA ARG A 49 5.25 20.09 5.93
C ARG A 49 4.62 19.80 7.29
N TYR A 50 3.97 18.65 7.46
CA TYR A 50 3.13 18.34 8.62
C TYR A 50 3.69 17.23 9.52
N GLN A 51 4.68 16.46 9.04
CA GLN A 51 5.35 15.39 9.79
C GLN A 51 4.35 14.34 10.33
N THR A 52 4.59 13.72 11.49
CA THR A 52 3.57 12.95 12.24
C THR A 52 2.94 11.79 11.43
N TRP A 53 1.63 11.79 11.17
CA TRP A 53 0.90 10.69 10.50
C TRP A 53 1.37 10.46 9.07
N TRP A 54 1.60 11.54 8.33
CA TRP A 54 2.12 11.47 6.95
C TRP A 54 3.51 10.84 6.91
N LEU A 55 4.35 11.14 7.91
CA LEU A 55 5.67 10.53 8.04
C LEU A 55 5.57 9.03 8.27
N ILE A 56 4.67 8.58 9.15
CA ILE A 56 4.51 7.16 9.42
C ILE A 56 3.99 6.43 8.19
N ASP A 57 3.03 7.01 7.46
CA ASP A 57 2.54 6.43 6.20
C ASP A 57 3.68 6.27 5.18
N VAL A 58 4.48 7.32 4.97
CA VAL A 58 5.62 7.28 4.05
C VAL A 58 6.66 6.26 4.48
N ILE A 59 6.93 6.13 5.78
CA ILE A 59 7.88 5.12 6.29
C ILE A 59 7.35 3.71 6.04
N VAL A 60 6.10 3.41 6.42
CA VAL A 60 5.51 2.08 6.26
C VAL A 60 5.43 1.70 4.78
N VAL A 61 4.97 2.62 3.93
CA VAL A 61 4.89 2.42 2.49
C VAL A 61 6.28 2.28 1.88
N GLY A 62 7.23 3.12 2.29
CA GLY A 62 8.62 3.08 1.82
C GLY A 62 9.31 1.75 2.15
N ILE A 63 9.11 1.21 3.36
CA ILE A 63 9.58 -0.12 3.74
C ILE A 63 8.99 -1.17 2.81
N ALA A 64 7.67 -1.17 2.63
CA ALA A 64 7.05 -2.18 1.77
C ALA A 64 7.48 -2.05 0.30
N ILE A 65 7.66 -0.83 -0.24
CA ILE A 65 8.19 -0.60 -1.60
C ILE A 65 9.61 -1.14 -1.71
N ALA A 66 10.47 -0.88 -0.72
CA ALA A 66 11.81 -1.43 -0.69
C ALA A 66 11.78 -2.97 -0.72
N GLY A 67 10.89 -3.59 0.05
CA GLY A 67 10.64 -5.03 0.00
C GLY A 67 10.25 -5.53 -1.39
N VAL A 68 9.31 -4.83 -2.04
CA VAL A 68 8.88 -5.15 -3.42
C VAL A 68 10.03 -5.01 -4.42
N LEU A 69 10.84 -3.95 -4.32
CA LEU A 69 11.99 -3.76 -5.22
C LEU A 69 13.04 -4.86 -5.02
N VAL A 70 13.33 -5.22 -3.77
CA VAL A 70 14.27 -6.31 -3.44
C VAL A 70 13.76 -7.65 -3.96
N ALA A 71 12.43 -7.87 -3.88
CA ALA A 71 11.76 -9.04 -4.42
C ALA A 71 11.75 -9.03 -5.95
N ALA A 72 11.53 -7.88 -6.61
CA ALA A 72 11.40 -7.77 -8.05
C ALA A 72 12.58 -8.37 -8.83
N PHE A 73 13.78 -8.30 -8.27
CA PHE A 73 15.01 -8.87 -8.85
C PHE A 73 15.28 -10.33 -8.46
N ARG A 74 14.43 -10.95 -7.63
CA ARG A 74 14.68 -12.27 -7.02
C ARG A 74 13.50 -13.24 -7.07
N VAL A 75 12.28 -12.78 -7.34
CA VAL A 75 11.09 -13.62 -7.52
C VAL A 75 10.57 -13.59 -8.97
N PRO A 76 9.81 -14.62 -9.38
CA PRO A 76 9.20 -14.68 -10.71
C PRO A 76 8.41 -13.42 -11.06
N LEU A 77 8.45 -13.06 -12.35
CA LEU A 77 7.80 -11.86 -12.89
C LEU A 77 6.32 -11.75 -12.48
N THR A 78 5.59 -12.87 -12.42
CA THR A 78 4.18 -12.89 -12.00
C THR A 78 3.97 -12.30 -10.60
N TYR A 79 4.85 -12.62 -9.65
CA TYR A 79 4.76 -12.06 -8.29
C TYR A 79 5.18 -10.60 -8.25
N THR A 80 6.16 -10.21 -9.06
CA THR A 80 6.58 -8.81 -9.22
C THR A 80 5.46 -7.95 -9.81
N VAL A 81 4.77 -8.45 -10.84
CA VAL A 81 3.61 -7.78 -11.43
C VAL A 81 2.47 -7.69 -10.42
N TYR A 82 2.17 -8.77 -9.70
CA TYR A 82 1.17 -8.74 -8.62
C TYR A 82 1.50 -7.67 -7.56
N ALA A 83 2.73 -7.64 -7.07
CA ALA A 83 3.17 -6.67 -6.08
C ALA A 83 3.15 -5.24 -6.61
N GLY A 84 3.66 -5.02 -7.82
CA GLY A 84 3.64 -3.71 -8.49
C GLY A 84 2.22 -3.20 -8.70
N MET A 85 1.30 -4.03 -9.19
CA MET A 85 -0.10 -3.65 -9.36
C MET A 85 -0.81 -3.40 -8.02
N SER A 86 -0.45 -4.16 -6.97
CA SER A 86 -0.97 -3.94 -5.62
C SER A 86 -0.56 -2.60 -5.02
N VAL A 87 0.55 -2.01 -5.48
CA VAL A 87 0.99 -0.66 -5.09
C VAL A 87 0.43 0.41 -6.02
N LEU A 88 0.42 0.15 -7.34
CA LEU A 88 -0.01 1.13 -8.33
C LEU A 88 -1.50 1.39 -8.30
N ILE A 89 -2.35 0.36 -8.18
CA ILE A 89 -3.81 0.52 -8.24
C ILE A 89 -4.31 1.44 -7.10
N PRO A 90 -3.90 1.27 -5.83
CA PRO A 90 -4.39 2.16 -4.79
C PRO A 90 -3.82 3.58 -4.88
N LEU A 91 -2.69 3.79 -5.59
CA LEU A 91 -2.13 5.11 -5.85
C LEU A 91 -2.94 5.89 -6.90
N THR A 92 -3.82 5.24 -7.66
CA THR A 92 -4.64 5.93 -8.66
C THR A 92 -5.89 6.57 -8.08
N PHE A 93 -6.29 6.25 -6.85
CA PHE A 93 -7.47 6.81 -6.19
C PHE A 93 -7.11 7.25 -4.78
N THR A 94 -6.73 8.51 -4.62
CA THR A 94 -6.18 9.03 -3.37
C THR A 94 -7.10 10.04 -2.70
N TYR A 95 -6.95 10.15 -1.37
CA TYR A 95 -7.61 11.17 -0.58
C TYR A 95 -6.67 12.37 -0.42
N ASP A 96 -7.07 13.54 -0.90
CA ASP A 96 -6.19 14.72 -1.02
C ASP A 96 -5.50 15.12 0.27
N GLN A 97 -6.19 15.04 1.42
CA GLN A 97 -5.61 15.44 2.69
C GLN A 97 -4.55 14.44 3.20
N ARG A 98 -4.66 13.18 2.78
CA ARG A 98 -3.76 12.10 3.22
C ARG A 98 -3.66 11.00 2.15
N PRO A 99 -2.86 11.20 1.10
CA PRO A 99 -2.86 10.32 -0.09
C PRO A 99 -2.50 8.86 0.20
N LEU A 100 -1.69 8.61 1.24
CA LEU A 100 -1.23 7.28 1.62
C LEU A 100 -2.03 6.63 2.75
N THR A 101 -3.13 7.22 3.22
CA THR A 101 -3.86 6.75 4.41
C THR A 101 -4.26 5.28 4.35
N SER A 102 -4.57 4.76 3.16
CA SER A 102 -4.97 3.36 2.94
C SER A 102 -3.84 2.46 2.48
N MET A 103 -2.65 2.99 2.20
CA MET A 103 -1.54 2.19 1.69
C MET A 103 -0.99 1.21 2.71
N PRO A 104 -0.75 1.57 3.99
CA PRO A 104 -0.27 0.63 5.00
C PRO A 104 -1.08 -0.67 5.05
N ARG A 105 -2.41 -0.58 5.08
CA ARG A 105 -3.30 -1.76 5.11
C ARG A 105 -3.21 -2.60 3.84
N PHE A 106 -3.05 -1.98 2.67
CA PHE A 106 -2.94 -2.72 1.42
C PHE A 106 -1.59 -3.41 1.31
N MET A 107 -0.51 -2.75 1.71
CA MET A 107 0.84 -3.30 1.63
C MET A 107 1.09 -4.38 2.68
N ALA A 108 0.41 -4.33 3.83
CA ALA A 108 0.51 -5.36 4.87
C ALA A 108 0.25 -6.78 4.32
N VAL A 109 -0.66 -6.93 3.36
CA VAL A 109 -1.06 -8.22 2.77
C VAL A 109 -0.31 -8.56 1.47
N VAL A 110 0.61 -7.72 0.99
CA VAL A 110 1.40 -7.97 -0.23
C VAL A 110 2.60 -8.85 0.11
N PHE A 111 2.37 -10.16 0.14
CA PHE A 111 3.39 -11.17 0.48
C PHE A 111 4.75 -11.00 -0.22
N PRO A 112 4.83 -10.67 -1.53
CA PRO A 112 6.13 -10.50 -2.18
C PRO A 112 6.98 -9.37 -1.57
N ALA A 113 6.37 -8.34 -0.98
CA ALA A 113 7.10 -7.29 -0.27
C ALA A 113 7.91 -7.89 0.90
N TRP A 114 7.29 -8.79 1.65
CA TRP A 114 7.90 -9.46 2.80
C TRP A 114 8.92 -10.53 2.38
N TRP A 115 8.69 -11.22 1.26
CA TRP A 115 9.66 -12.16 0.69
C TRP A 115 10.98 -11.49 0.32
N GLY A 116 10.95 -10.27 -0.21
CA GLY A 116 12.16 -9.49 -0.48
C GLY A 116 13.04 -9.34 0.76
N PHE A 117 12.42 -8.99 1.90
CA PHE A 117 13.12 -8.90 3.17
C PHE A 117 13.63 -10.25 3.68
N ALA A 118 12.83 -11.32 3.57
CA ALA A 118 13.23 -12.66 3.98
C ALA A 118 14.48 -13.14 3.21
N ILE A 119 14.50 -12.97 1.89
CA ILE A 119 15.63 -13.34 1.03
C ILE A 119 16.87 -12.48 1.34
N ALA A 120 16.67 -11.19 1.60
CA ALA A 120 17.77 -10.30 1.99
C ALA A 120 18.36 -10.67 3.37
N ALA A 121 17.51 -11.07 4.31
CA ALA A 121 17.89 -11.46 5.66
C ALA A 121 18.61 -12.82 5.68
N GLU A 122 18.23 -13.77 4.83
CA GLU A 122 18.83 -15.11 4.77
C GLU A 122 20.36 -15.07 4.57
N ARG A 123 20.86 -14.12 3.76
CA ARG A 123 22.30 -13.94 3.50
C ARG A 123 23.07 -13.30 4.66
N ARG A 124 22.40 -12.49 5.48
CA ARG A 124 23.04 -11.73 6.57
C ARG A 124 22.78 -12.29 7.96
N ARG A 125 21.82 -13.21 8.09
CA ARG A 125 21.36 -13.81 9.36
C ARG A 125 21.29 -12.75 10.47
N PRO A 126 20.47 -11.70 10.30
CA PRO A 126 20.37 -10.65 11.29
C PRO A 126 20.10 -11.26 12.66
N PRO A 127 20.69 -10.74 13.75
CA PRO A 127 20.50 -11.29 15.08
C PRO A 127 19.00 -11.32 15.40
N GLU A 128 18.50 -12.47 15.80
CA GLU A 128 17.09 -12.72 16.10
C GLU A 128 16.50 -11.67 17.06
N ALA A 129 17.32 -11.24 18.03
CA ALA A 129 17.00 -10.16 18.96
C ALA A 129 16.66 -8.83 18.27
N ALA A 130 17.36 -8.45 17.20
CA ALA A 130 17.08 -7.20 16.50
C ALA A 130 15.72 -7.26 15.78
N PHE A 131 15.38 -8.42 15.22
CA PHE A 131 14.10 -8.63 14.55
C PHE A 131 12.94 -8.65 15.56
N LEU A 132 13.13 -9.34 16.68
CA LEU A 132 12.17 -9.36 17.79
C LEU A 132 11.94 -7.97 18.39
N VAL A 133 13.01 -7.21 18.63
CA VAL A 133 12.91 -5.84 19.16
C VAL A 133 12.20 -4.91 18.17
N ALA A 134 12.54 -5.00 16.87
CA ALA A 134 11.87 -4.22 15.84
C ALA A 134 10.37 -4.55 15.75
N PHE A 135 10.02 -5.85 15.80
CA PHE A 135 8.64 -6.29 15.73
C PHE A 135 7.85 -5.91 16.99
N ALA A 136 8.40 -6.18 18.18
CA ALA A 136 7.77 -5.82 19.45
C ALA A 136 7.61 -4.31 19.61
N GLY A 137 8.64 -3.54 19.23
CA GLY A 137 8.59 -2.07 19.23
C GLY A 137 7.57 -1.52 18.25
N GLY A 138 7.55 -2.03 17.02
CA GLY A 138 6.56 -1.65 16.01
C GLY A 138 5.13 -2.01 16.45
N PHE A 139 4.93 -3.20 17.01
CA PHE A 139 3.64 -3.64 17.53
C PHE A 139 3.17 -2.78 18.70
N ALA A 140 4.02 -2.51 19.68
CA ALA A 140 3.70 -1.65 20.82
C ALA A 140 3.36 -0.22 20.38
N LEU A 141 4.12 0.34 19.43
CA LEU A 141 3.84 1.65 18.85
C LEU A 141 2.47 1.67 18.16
N LEU A 142 2.19 0.71 17.27
CA LEU A 142 0.91 0.63 16.56
C LEU A 142 -0.26 0.40 17.52
N ALA A 143 -0.09 -0.45 18.55
CA ALA A 143 -1.08 -0.69 19.58
C ALA A 143 -1.38 0.59 20.39
N TYR A 144 -0.34 1.34 20.79
CA TYR A 144 -0.51 2.63 21.47
C TYR A 144 -1.30 3.63 20.60
N LEU A 145 -0.95 3.73 19.32
CA LEU A 145 -1.61 4.66 18.38
C LEU A 145 -3.08 4.26 18.17
N PHE A 146 -3.36 2.97 18.06
CA PHE A 146 -4.72 2.43 17.96
C PHE A 146 -5.57 2.73 19.20
N ILE A 147 -5.03 2.48 20.41
CA ILE A 147 -5.72 2.75 21.68
C ILE A 147 -6.09 4.23 21.82
N ASN A 148 -5.21 5.12 21.36
CA ASN A 148 -5.42 6.56 21.46
C ASN A 148 -6.33 7.14 20.36
N TRP A 149 -7.09 6.31 19.64
CA TRP A 149 -8.00 6.72 18.56
C TRP A 149 -7.33 7.62 17.51
N GLN A 150 -6.02 7.46 17.36
CA GLN A 150 -5.32 8.20 16.34
C GLN A 150 -5.72 7.62 14.97
N PRO A 151 -5.92 8.46 13.94
CA PRO A 151 -6.42 7.99 12.65
C PRO A 151 -5.33 7.17 11.97
N PHE A 152 -5.29 5.87 12.24
CA PHE A 152 -4.30 4.95 11.70
C PHE A 152 -4.86 3.98 10.64
N PHE A 153 -6.09 4.20 10.16
CA PHE A 153 -6.78 3.35 9.18
C PHE A 153 -7.75 4.12 8.26
#